data_AF-A0A318ZS03-F1
#
_entry.id   AF-A0A318ZS03-F1
#
_cell.length_a   1.000
_cell.length_b   1.000
_cell.length_c   1.000
_cell.angle_alpha   90.00
_cell.angle_beta   90.00
_cell.angle_gamma   90.00
#
_symmetry.space_group_name_H-M   'P 1'
#
loop_
_entity.id
_entity.type
_entity.pdbx_description
1 polymer ?
#
loop_
_entity_poly.entity_id
_entity_poly.type
_entity_poly.pdbx_seq_one_letter_code
_entity_poly.pdbx_strand_id
1 'polypeptide(L)'
;MDFASLMAKEISKAKKGSPTPTSTPTPTPDTPEPVPNKKYARRADLEAARIAAYNEEQARLAAEREARHAQKRKLDEEEAARRREREDKRRRLAEESRRRREEEEAAKERERRRRLGLPEVPSSNEESGSGGDGGGDATPGEELSADEVRSRLRELGEPVTLFGEGEKARLRRYWRLVNKDDTTDGGRGRAVQKQKLNDGPIPTTLELVPEGHAEYHVCDREHDDGEVVVIVDQMQLLGHASDFGISRAHLYG
;
A
#
# COMPACT_ATOMS: atom_id res chain seq x y z
N MET A 1 -23.45 19.76 5.64
CA MET A 1 -24.78 20.41 5.68
C MET A 1 -25.70 19.53 4.87
N ASP A 2 -26.65 18.88 5.52
CA ASP A 2 -27.38 17.77 4.90
C ASP A 2 -28.46 18.31 3.96
N PHE A 3 -28.28 18.05 2.67
CA PHE A 3 -29.20 18.44 1.59
C PHE A 3 -30.62 17.91 1.82
N ALA A 4 -30.75 16.71 2.40
CA ALA A 4 -32.04 16.14 2.78
C ALA A 4 -32.78 16.99 3.83
N SER A 5 -32.06 17.56 4.81
CA SER A 5 -32.67 18.46 5.80
C SER A 5 -33.10 19.78 5.15
N LEU A 6 -32.36 20.24 4.15
CA LEU A 6 -32.65 21.47 3.40
C LEU A 6 -33.89 21.27 2.51
N MET A 7 -33.94 20.15 1.77
CA MET A 7 -35.10 19.72 1.00
C MET A 7 -36.33 19.48 1.88
N ALA A 8 -36.18 18.82 3.03
CA ALA A 8 -37.29 18.63 3.96
C ALA A 8 -37.82 19.98 4.49
N LYS A 9 -36.94 20.95 4.74
CA LYS A 9 -37.32 22.33 5.07
C LYS A 9 -38.08 23.00 3.92
N GLU A 10 -37.61 22.90 2.68
CA GLU A 10 -38.29 23.47 1.51
C GLU A 10 -39.63 22.81 1.23
N ILE A 11 -39.71 21.48 1.32
CA ILE A 11 -40.95 20.71 1.17
C ILE A 11 -41.93 21.05 2.29
N SER A 12 -41.47 21.20 3.54
CA SER A 12 -42.34 21.59 4.66
C SER A 12 -42.85 23.03 4.53
N LYS A 13 -42.04 23.93 3.97
CA LYS A 13 -42.42 25.31 3.63
C LYS A 13 -43.45 25.35 2.49
N ALA A 14 -43.29 24.49 1.48
CA ALA A 14 -44.25 24.32 0.40
C ALA A 14 -45.57 23.64 0.88
N LYS A 15 -45.49 22.68 1.81
CA LYS A 15 -46.65 21.95 2.35
C LYS A 15 -47.50 22.78 3.31
N LYS A 16 -46.92 23.78 3.98
CA LYS A 16 -47.63 24.65 4.96
C LYS A 16 -48.39 25.83 4.34
N GLY A 17 -48.56 25.86 3.02
CA GLY A 17 -49.39 26.87 2.36
C GLY A 17 -48.56 28.06 1.89
N SER A 18 -48.72 28.37 0.61
CA SER A 18 -48.20 29.53 -0.10
C SER A 18 -48.69 30.85 0.52
N PRO A 19 -47.80 31.83 0.81
CA PRO A 19 -48.14 33.22 0.68
C PRO A 19 -47.46 33.81 -0.58
N THR A 20 -48.31 34.34 -1.46
CA THR A 20 -48.01 35.25 -2.57
C THR A 20 -47.10 36.41 -2.10
N PRO A 21 -46.18 36.95 -2.93
CA PRO A 21 -45.20 37.92 -2.49
C PRO A 21 -45.78 39.34 -2.43
N THR A 22 -46.17 39.81 -1.24
CA THR A 22 -46.40 41.24 -0.98
C THR A 22 -46.04 41.62 0.46
N SER A 23 -45.36 42.77 0.58
CA SER A 23 -45.17 43.63 1.76
C SER A 23 -44.29 43.14 2.91
N THR A 24 -43.09 43.74 2.97
CA THR A 24 -42.49 44.44 4.11
C THR A 24 -43.22 44.33 5.47
N PRO A 25 -42.60 43.76 6.52
CA PRO A 25 -43.11 43.89 7.87
C PRO A 25 -42.42 45.05 8.61
N THR A 26 -43.16 46.15 8.77
CA THR A 26 -42.99 47.10 9.86
C THR A 26 -43.56 46.47 11.14
N PRO A 27 -42.89 46.50 12.30
CA PRO A 27 -43.43 45.93 13.53
C PRO A 27 -44.36 46.93 14.23
N THR A 28 -45.64 46.59 14.35
CA THR A 28 -46.57 47.23 15.30
C THR A 28 -47.07 46.17 16.28
N PRO A 29 -46.98 46.39 17.60
CA PRO A 29 -47.38 45.42 18.62
C PRO A 29 -48.88 45.55 18.87
N ASP A 30 -49.60 44.43 19.00
CA ASP A 30 -50.77 44.28 19.88
C ASP A 30 -51.39 42.90 19.69
N THR A 31 -50.96 41.95 20.52
CA THR A 31 -51.73 40.75 20.88
C THR A 31 -51.35 40.43 22.33
N PRO A 32 -52.30 40.36 23.28
CA PRO A 32 -51.99 40.25 24.68
C PRO A 32 -51.65 38.79 24.99
N GLU A 33 -50.37 38.45 24.96
CA GLU A 33 -49.91 37.23 25.62
C GLU A 33 -50.22 37.34 27.13
N PRO A 34 -50.61 36.24 27.80
CA PRO A 34 -50.85 36.24 29.23
C PRO A 34 -49.54 36.60 29.93
N VAL A 35 -49.44 37.84 30.42
CA VAL A 35 -48.31 38.32 31.20
C VAL A 35 -48.03 37.33 32.33
N PRO A 36 -46.94 36.54 32.29
CA PRO A 36 -46.62 35.69 33.41
C PRO A 36 -46.37 36.63 34.58
N ASN A 37 -47.17 36.49 35.65
CA ASN A 37 -46.96 37.19 36.92
C ASN A 37 -45.46 37.18 37.20
N LYS A 38 -44.82 38.36 37.09
CA LYS A 38 -43.37 38.53 37.18
C LYS A 38 -42.95 38.26 38.61
N LYS A 39 -42.88 36.97 38.97
CA LYS A 39 -42.25 36.50 40.20
C LYS A 39 -40.82 37.01 40.14
N TYR A 40 -40.47 37.88 41.07
CA TYR A 40 -39.14 38.44 41.20
C TYR A 40 -38.12 37.30 41.26
N ALA A 41 -37.48 37.00 40.13
CA ALA A 41 -36.40 36.04 40.05
C ALA A 41 -35.16 36.68 40.69
N ARG A 42 -34.47 35.95 41.57
CA ARG A 42 -33.23 36.45 42.14
C ARG A 42 -32.19 36.50 41.04
N ARG A 43 -31.38 37.56 41.01
CA ARG A 43 -30.29 37.71 40.03
C ARG A 43 -29.36 36.51 40.02
N ALA A 44 -29.12 35.92 41.20
CA ALA A 44 -28.36 34.68 41.37
C ALA A 44 -28.90 33.53 40.53
N ASP A 45 -30.23 33.34 40.47
CA ASP A 45 -30.85 32.23 39.74
C ASP A 45 -30.74 32.44 38.22
N LEU A 46 -30.82 33.69 37.75
CA LEU A 46 -30.67 34.03 36.34
C LEU A 46 -29.22 33.86 35.85
N GLU A 47 -28.25 34.25 36.67
CA GLU A 47 -26.83 34.06 36.36
C GLU A 47 -26.43 32.58 36.42
N ALA A 48 -26.95 31.82 37.40
CA ALA A 48 -26.76 30.38 37.47
C ALA A 48 -27.32 29.67 36.22
N ALA A 49 -28.51 30.04 35.75
CA ALA A 49 -29.08 29.50 34.51
C ALA A 49 -28.21 29.84 33.28
N ARG A 50 -27.61 31.03 33.24
CA ARG A 50 -26.72 31.45 32.15
C ARG A 50 -25.42 30.66 32.13
N ILE A 51 -24.83 30.43 33.31
CA ILE A 51 -23.61 29.62 33.46
C ILE A 51 -23.90 28.15 33.13
N ALA A 52 -25.04 27.61 33.58
CA ALA A 52 -25.46 26.25 33.27
C ALA A 52 -25.62 26.05 31.75
N ALA A 53 -26.31 26.96 31.06
CA ALA A 53 -26.46 26.91 29.60
C ALA A 53 -25.10 26.96 28.88
N TYR A 54 -24.18 27.84 29.31
CA TYR A 54 -22.83 27.89 28.74
C TYR A 54 -22.05 26.59 28.96
N ASN A 55 -22.11 26.01 30.16
CA ASN A 55 -21.41 24.77 30.48
C ASN A 55 -22.00 23.57 29.71
N GLU A 56 -23.32 23.52 29.54
CA GLU A 56 -23.98 22.51 28.72
C GLU A 56 -23.55 22.61 27.25
N GLU A 57 -23.47 23.82 26.70
CA GLU A 57 -22.97 24.03 25.33
C GLU A 57 -21.50 23.60 25.19
N GLN A 58 -20.64 23.94 26.15
CA GLN A 58 -19.25 23.47 26.15
C GLN A 58 -19.15 21.95 26.26
N ALA A 59 -19.94 21.34 27.13
CA ALA A 59 -19.99 19.89 27.28
C ALA A 59 -20.47 19.20 26.00
N ARG A 60 -21.45 19.78 25.30
CA ARG A 60 -21.91 19.27 23.99
C ARG A 60 -20.82 19.35 22.93
N LEU A 61 -20.09 20.46 22.85
CA LEU A 61 -18.98 20.63 21.90
C LEU A 61 -17.84 19.65 22.20
N ALA A 62 -17.51 19.42 23.47
CA ALA A 62 -16.52 18.43 23.88
C ALA A 62 -16.96 17.01 23.50
N ALA A 63 -18.20 16.64 23.84
CA ALA A 63 -18.77 15.34 23.51
C ALA A 63 -18.84 15.11 21.98
N GLU A 64 -19.14 16.14 21.18
CA GLU A 64 -19.14 16.01 19.72
C GLU A 64 -17.73 15.74 19.18
N ARG A 65 -16.70 16.44 19.69
CA ARG A 65 -15.30 16.20 19.29
C ARG A 65 -14.85 14.80 19.68
N GLU A 66 -15.16 14.36 20.89
CA GLU A 66 -14.85 13.02 21.38
C GLU A 66 -15.58 11.95 20.56
N ALA A 67 -16.86 12.15 20.25
CA ALA A 67 -17.64 11.24 19.40
C ALA A 67 -17.05 11.13 17.99
N ARG A 68 -16.67 12.26 17.36
CA ARG A 68 -15.99 12.23 16.05
C ARG A 68 -14.65 11.51 16.12
N HIS A 69 -13.86 11.74 17.16
CA HIS A 69 -12.58 11.05 17.33
C HIS A 69 -12.78 9.55 17.59
N ALA A 70 -13.78 9.16 18.38
CA ALA A 70 -14.11 7.77 18.64
C ALA A 70 -14.62 7.07 17.38
N GLN A 71 -15.49 7.72 16.59
CA GLN A 71 -15.93 7.21 15.30
C GLN A 71 -14.77 7.04 14.33
N LYS A 72 -13.85 8.01 14.26
CA LYS A 72 -12.64 7.88 13.44
C LYS A 72 -11.80 6.67 13.84
N ARG A 73 -11.48 6.50 15.13
CA ARG A 73 -10.73 5.33 15.61
C ARG A 73 -11.41 4.01 15.25
N LYS A 74 -12.74 3.93 15.41
CA LYS A 74 -13.53 2.75 15.06
C LYS A 74 -13.46 2.43 13.56
N LEU A 75 -13.61 3.45 12.70
CA LEU A 75 -13.51 3.25 11.24
C LEU A 75 -12.09 2.81 10.83
N ASP A 76 -11.05 3.42 11.39
CA ASP A 76 -9.66 3.04 11.12
C ASP A 76 -9.39 1.57 11.55
N GLU A 77 -9.94 1.14 12.69
CA GLU A 77 -9.85 -0.24 13.18
C GLU A 77 -10.61 -1.23 12.28
N GLU A 78 -11.82 -0.88 11.83
CA GLU A 78 -12.61 -1.70 10.92
C GLU A 78 -11.96 -1.84 9.54
N GLU A 79 -11.39 -0.76 9.00
CA GLU A 79 -10.64 -0.80 7.73
C GLU A 79 -9.36 -1.64 7.85
N ALA A 80 -8.64 -1.51 8.97
CA ALA A 80 -7.49 -2.35 9.26
C ALA A 80 -7.89 -3.84 9.37
N ALA A 81 -9.01 -4.16 10.01
CA ALA A 81 -9.53 -5.52 10.09
C ALA A 81 -9.90 -6.08 8.71
N ARG A 82 -10.65 -5.33 7.88
CA ARG A 82 -10.98 -5.74 6.51
C ARG A 82 -9.74 -5.94 5.64
N ARG A 83 -8.70 -5.13 5.85
CA ARG A 83 -7.42 -5.30 5.15
C ARG A 83 -6.73 -6.60 5.56
N ARG A 84 -6.67 -6.91 6.86
CA ARG A 84 -6.13 -8.18 7.37
C ARG A 84 -6.89 -9.38 6.81
N GLU A 85 -8.22 -9.33 6.77
CA GLU A 85 -9.04 -10.40 6.17
C GLU A 85 -8.72 -10.62 4.68
N ARG A 86 -8.51 -9.54 3.92
CA ARG A 86 -8.11 -9.63 2.51
C ARG A 86 -6.71 -10.22 2.35
N GLU A 87 -5.76 -9.82 3.21
CA GLU A 87 -4.39 -10.33 3.22
C GLU A 87 -4.36 -11.82 3.60
N ASP A 88 -5.12 -12.24 4.61
CA ASP A 88 -5.26 -13.65 5.00
C ASP A 88 -5.90 -14.49 3.90
N LYS A 89 -6.95 -13.97 3.24
CA LYS A 89 -7.56 -14.66 2.09
C LYS A 89 -6.57 -14.80 0.94
N ARG A 90 -5.81 -13.75 0.64
CA ARG A 90 -4.77 -13.78 -0.40
C ARG A 90 -3.67 -14.79 -0.04
N ARG A 91 -3.28 -14.84 1.23
CA ARG A 91 -2.28 -15.79 1.73
C ARG A 91 -2.76 -17.23 1.60
N ARG A 92 -3.99 -17.53 2.00
CA ARG A 92 -4.59 -18.88 1.86
C ARG A 92 -4.62 -19.34 0.40
N LEU A 93 -5.07 -18.48 -0.52
CA LEU A 93 -5.09 -18.82 -1.95
C LEU A 93 -3.68 -19.03 -2.53
N ALA A 94 -2.69 -18.28 -2.05
CA ALA A 94 -1.30 -18.46 -2.45
C ALA A 94 -0.72 -19.78 -1.92
N GLU A 95 -1.01 -20.14 -0.67
CA GLU A 95 -0.62 -21.42 -0.07
C GLU A 95 -1.30 -22.59 -0.78
N GLU A 96 -2.60 -22.51 -1.07
CA GLU A 96 -3.34 -23.51 -1.85
C GLU A 96 -2.79 -23.65 -3.29
N SER A 97 -2.45 -22.53 -3.93
CA SER A 97 -1.84 -22.56 -5.27
C SER A 97 -0.44 -23.17 -5.28
N ARG A 98 0.36 -22.95 -4.23
CA ARG A 98 1.68 -23.58 -4.10
C ARG A 98 1.54 -25.08 -3.89
N ARG A 99 0.68 -25.47 -2.94
CA ARG A 99 0.39 -26.88 -2.66
C ARG A 99 -0.10 -27.64 -3.90
N ARG A 100 -0.98 -27.05 -4.71
CA ARG A 100 -1.45 -27.67 -5.95
C ARG A 100 -0.31 -27.93 -6.95
N ARG A 101 0.64 -26.99 -7.09
CA ARG A 101 1.79 -27.17 -7.99
C ARG A 101 2.71 -28.28 -7.50
N GLU A 102 3.00 -28.31 -6.20
CA GLU A 102 3.82 -29.36 -5.58
C GLU A 102 3.18 -30.75 -5.76
N GLU A 103 1.86 -30.87 -5.59
CA GLU A 103 1.13 -32.13 -5.80
C GLU A 103 1.15 -32.58 -7.28
N GLU A 104 1.02 -31.65 -8.22
CA GLU A 104 1.11 -31.93 -9.67
C GLU A 104 2.53 -32.32 -10.09
N GLU A 105 3.56 -31.69 -9.53
CA GLU A 105 4.98 -32.03 -9.77
C GLU A 105 5.32 -33.41 -9.18
N ALA A 106 4.89 -33.69 -7.95
CA ALA A 106 5.07 -35.00 -7.32
C ALA A 106 4.30 -36.11 -8.07
N ALA A 107 3.13 -35.82 -8.65
CA ALA A 107 2.40 -36.77 -9.49
C ALA A 107 3.14 -37.06 -10.81
N LYS A 108 3.68 -36.03 -11.47
CA LYS A 108 4.48 -36.19 -12.70
C LYS A 108 5.78 -36.93 -12.45
N GLU A 109 6.43 -36.70 -11.31
CA GLU A 109 7.63 -37.45 -10.91
C GLU A 109 7.30 -38.92 -10.68
N ARG A 110 6.20 -39.23 -9.97
CA ARG A 110 5.72 -40.60 -9.78
C ARG A 110 5.36 -41.28 -11.09
N GLU A 111 4.72 -40.58 -12.02
CA GLU A 111 4.40 -41.12 -13.35
C GLU A 111 5.68 -41.38 -14.17
N ARG A 112 6.63 -40.45 -14.15
CA ARG A 112 7.94 -40.62 -14.81
C ARG A 112 8.69 -41.82 -14.22
N ARG A 113 8.64 -42.00 -12.90
CA ARG A 113 9.26 -43.09 -12.17
C ARG A 113 8.59 -44.44 -12.45
N ARG A 114 7.25 -44.45 -12.52
CA ARG A 114 6.44 -45.61 -12.97
C ARG A 114 6.75 -45.99 -14.41
N ARG A 115 6.94 -45.00 -15.30
CA ARG A 115 7.33 -45.22 -16.70
C ARG A 115 8.75 -45.78 -16.83
N LEU A 116 9.67 -45.40 -15.95
CA LEU A 116 11.04 -45.90 -15.89
C LEU A 116 11.18 -47.22 -15.10
N GLY A 117 10.13 -47.67 -14.41
CA GLY A 117 10.15 -48.91 -13.62
C GLY A 117 10.91 -48.81 -12.30
N LEU A 118 11.14 -47.60 -11.76
CA LEU A 118 11.78 -47.39 -10.45
C LEU A 118 10.73 -47.48 -9.31
N PRO A 119 11.04 -48.09 -8.16
CA PRO A 119 10.09 -48.24 -7.03
C PRO A 119 9.75 -46.91 -6.36
N GLU A 120 8.49 -46.60 -6.05
CA GLU A 120 8.00 -45.28 -5.58
C GLU A 120 8.77 -44.67 -4.38
N VAL A 121 9.03 -43.36 -4.40
CA VAL A 121 9.62 -42.62 -3.25
C VAL A 121 8.51 -42.41 -2.22
N PRO A 122 8.74 -42.65 -0.92
CA PRO A 122 7.76 -42.33 0.12
C PRO A 122 7.39 -40.84 0.07
N SER A 123 6.14 -40.52 0.44
CA SER A 123 5.66 -39.14 0.40
C SER A 123 6.57 -38.24 1.24
N SER A 124 6.95 -37.08 0.70
CA SER A 124 7.87 -36.10 1.30
C SER A 124 7.40 -35.51 2.64
N ASN A 125 6.29 -35.98 3.20
CA ASN A 125 5.82 -35.56 4.53
C ASN A 125 6.52 -36.30 5.69
N GLU A 126 7.27 -37.38 5.42
CA GLU A 126 8.05 -38.10 6.44
C GLU A 126 9.57 -37.82 6.39
N GLU A 127 10.04 -37.02 5.43
CA GLU A 127 11.46 -36.67 5.29
C GLU A 127 11.62 -35.16 4.99
N SER A 128 11.01 -34.32 5.83
CA SER A 128 11.25 -32.87 5.77
C SER A 128 12.53 -32.53 6.54
N GLY A 129 13.66 -32.79 5.89
CA GLY A 129 14.97 -32.57 6.45
C GLY A 129 16.06 -32.42 5.39
N SER A 130 15.79 -31.80 4.24
CA SER A 130 16.80 -31.12 3.41
C SER A 130 16.23 -30.70 2.05
N GLY A 131 16.28 -29.40 1.77
CA GLY A 131 16.40 -28.88 0.40
C GLY A 131 15.11 -28.37 -0.24
N GLY A 132 15.05 -27.06 -0.50
CA GLY A 132 13.98 -26.45 -1.29
C GLY A 132 13.96 -24.93 -1.22
N ASP A 133 14.92 -24.31 -1.90
CA ASP A 133 15.10 -22.87 -2.11
C ASP A 133 13.85 -22.16 -2.68
N GLY A 134 13.71 -20.88 -2.32
CA GLY A 134 12.55 -20.06 -2.67
C GLY A 134 12.75 -18.57 -2.40
N GLY A 135 13.83 -17.99 -2.95
CA GLY A 135 13.83 -16.63 -3.50
C GLY A 135 13.21 -15.51 -2.66
N GLY A 136 13.97 -15.04 -1.67
CA GLY A 136 13.82 -13.71 -1.08
C GLY A 136 15.20 -13.07 -1.04
N ASP A 137 15.32 -11.89 -1.63
CA ASP A 137 16.45 -10.95 -1.49
C ASP A 137 16.61 -10.57 0.00
N ALA A 138 17.17 -11.50 0.76
CA ALA A 138 17.57 -11.37 2.13
C ALA A 138 19.04 -11.81 2.14
N THR A 139 19.93 -10.81 2.11
CA THR A 139 21.34 -11.03 2.44
C THR A 139 21.40 -11.81 3.75
N PRO A 140 21.92 -13.05 3.75
CA PRO A 140 21.87 -13.90 4.93
C PRO A 140 23.03 -13.56 5.86
N GLY A 141 22.75 -13.55 7.17
CA GLY A 141 23.76 -13.83 8.19
C GLY A 141 24.12 -12.64 9.06
N GLU A 142 23.54 -12.62 10.26
CA GLU A 142 23.83 -11.72 11.39
C GLU A 142 23.17 -10.33 11.28
N GLU A 143 22.01 -10.20 11.92
CA GLU A 143 21.46 -8.91 12.34
C GLU A 143 22.39 -8.36 13.45
N LEU A 144 23.53 -7.80 13.02
CA LEU A 144 24.53 -7.24 13.92
C LEU A 144 23.92 -6.15 14.78
N SER A 145 24.18 -6.21 16.08
CA SER A 145 23.71 -5.17 16.99
C SER A 145 24.34 -3.82 16.64
N ALA A 146 23.67 -2.72 16.99
CA ALA A 146 24.16 -1.37 16.71
C ALA A 146 25.59 -1.12 17.20
N ASP A 147 25.99 -1.79 18.29
CA ASP A 147 27.30 -1.63 18.93
C ASP A 147 28.37 -2.52 18.28
N GLU A 148 28.00 -3.69 17.77
CA GLU A 148 28.89 -4.53 16.95
C GLU A 148 29.27 -3.82 15.66
N VAL A 149 28.31 -3.21 14.98
CA VAL A 149 28.57 -2.44 13.74
C VAL A 149 29.52 -1.28 14.01
N ARG A 150 29.38 -0.60 15.15
CA ARG A 150 30.29 0.49 15.55
C ARG A 150 31.70 -0.03 15.81
N SER A 151 31.83 -1.17 16.46
CA SER A 151 33.12 -1.78 16.79
C SER A 151 33.82 -2.24 15.51
N ARG A 152 33.12 -2.97 14.65
CA ARG A 152 33.64 -3.42 13.34
C ARG A 152 34.01 -2.24 12.43
N LEU A 153 33.25 -1.14 12.42
CA LEU A 153 33.63 0.07 11.67
C LEU A 153 34.90 0.75 12.21
N ARG A 154 35.14 0.74 13.54
CA ARG A 154 36.39 1.25 14.12
C ARG A 154 37.57 0.37 13.74
N GLU A 155 37.39 -0.94 13.73
CA GLU A 155 38.42 -1.90 13.30
C GLU A 155 38.80 -1.69 11.83
N LEU A 156 37.82 -1.41 10.97
CA LEU A 156 38.02 -1.04 9.56
C LEU A 156 38.58 0.38 9.35
N GLY A 157 38.80 1.17 10.42
CA GLY A 157 39.31 2.53 10.34
C GLY A 157 38.32 3.56 9.77
N GLU A 158 37.04 3.19 9.68
CA GLU A 158 35.98 4.02 9.10
C GLU A 158 35.23 4.82 10.19
N PRO A 159 34.67 6.00 9.88
CA PRO A 159 33.91 6.78 10.85
C PRO A 159 32.73 5.98 11.41
N VAL A 160 32.56 6.04 12.74
CA VAL A 160 31.50 5.28 13.45
C VAL A 160 30.10 5.76 13.07
N THR A 161 29.94 7.07 12.88
CA THR A 161 28.67 7.73 12.56
C THR A 161 28.91 8.88 11.60
N LEU A 162 28.16 8.93 10.51
CA LEU A 162 28.08 10.12 9.65
C LEU A 162 26.92 11.03 10.06
N PHE A 163 26.99 12.31 9.71
CA PHE A 163 25.93 13.27 10.00
C PHE A 163 24.62 12.87 9.30
N GLY A 164 23.51 12.84 10.04
CA GLY A 164 22.20 12.43 9.51
C GLY A 164 22.04 10.93 9.25
N GLU A 165 22.99 10.09 9.69
CA GLU A 165 22.94 8.65 9.46
C GLU A 165 22.15 7.90 10.57
N GLY A 166 21.07 7.22 10.17
CA GLY A 166 20.36 6.27 11.04
C GLY A 166 21.04 4.90 11.15
N GLU A 167 20.65 4.10 12.14
CA GLU A 167 21.23 2.77 12.44
C GLU A 167 21.22 1.81 11.24
N LYS A 168 20.08 1.73 10.54
CA LYS A 168 19.96 0.92 9.31
C LYS A 168 20.89 1.39 8.19
N ALA A 169 21.06 2.70 8.04
CA ALA A 169 21.94 3.26 7.01
C ALA A 169 23.41 2.92 7.27
N ARG A 170 23.80 2.86 8.55
CA ARG A 170 25.11 2.44 9.03
C ARG A 170 25.38 0.96 8.77
N LEU A 171 24.43 0.09 9.08
CA LEU A 171 24.48 -1.34 8.73
C LEU A 171 24.72 -1.55 7.23
N ARG A 172 23.95 -0.86 6.38
CA ARG A 172 24.16 -0.92 4.92
C ARG A 172 25.51 -0.37 4.49
N ARG A 173 26.10 0.60 5.20
CA ARG A 173 27.47 1.07 4.90
C ARG A 173 28.46 -0.03 5.25
N TYR A 174 28.37 -0.60 6.45
CA TYR A 174 29.22 -1.69 6.89
C TYR A 174 29.22 -2.85 5.88
N TRP A 175 28.06 -3.35 5.49
CA TRP A 175 27.97 -4.41 4.47
C TRP A 175 28.50 -3.99 3.10
N ARG A 176 28.33 -2.73 2.71
CA ARG A 176 28.94 -2.21 1.47
C ARG A 176 30.45 -2.14 1.54
N LEU A 177 31.06 -1.96 2.71
CA LEU A 177 32.52 -1.95 2.86
C LEU A 177 33.06 -3.38 2.82
N VAL A 178 32.49 -4.27 3.64
CA VAL A 178 32.85 -5.70 3.67
C VAL A 178 32.77 -6.33 2.29
N ASN A 179 31.64 -6.14 1.59
CA ASN A 179 31.45 -6.72 0.24
C ASN A 179 32.27 -5.99 -0.85
N LYS A 180 32.80 -4.80 -0.56
CA LYS A 180 33.62 -4.04 -1.51
C LYS A 180 35.07 -4.47 -1.45
N ASP A 181 35.58 -4.84 -0.28
CA ASP A 181 36.95 -5.37 -0.14
C ASP A 181 37.10 -6.71 -0.89
N ASP A 182 36.06 -7.55 -0.93
CA ASP A 182 36.01 -8.77 -1.76
C ASP A 182 36.00 -8.50 -3.28
N THR A 183 35.82 -7.25 -3.72
CA THR A 183 35.65 -6.86 -5.14
C THR A 183 36.64 -5.79 -5.61
N THR A 184 37.76 -5.60 -4.91
CA THR A 184 38.85 -4.72 -5.34
C THR A 184 39.87 -5.53 -6.13
N ASP A 185 39.74 -5.73 -7.45
CA ASP A 185 39.91 -4.71 -8.49
C ASP A 185 38.61 -4.02 -9.00
N GLY A 186 38.35 -2.80 -8.51
CA GLY A 186 37.53 -1.80 -9.22
C GLY A 186 36.05 -2.10 -9.47
N GLY A 187 35.28 -2.57 -8.50
CA GLY A 187 33.85 -2.88 -8.66
C GLY A 187 32.85 -1.77 -8.25
N ARG A 188 32.21 -1.10 -9.21
CA ARG A 188 30.91 -0.43 -9.00
C ARG A 188 29.84 -1.49 -8.78
N GLY A 189 28.92 -1.24 -7.84
CA GLY A 189 27.81 -2.13 -7.50
C GLY A 189 27.11 -2.72 -8.72
N ARG A 190 26.85 -4.03 -8.65
CA ARG A 190 26.24 -4.85 -9.72
C ARG A 190 26.86 -4.57 -11.08
N ALA A 191 28.10 -5.03 -11.23
CA ALA A 191 28.69 -5.26 -12.54
C ALA A 191 27.78 -6.20 -13.32
N VAL A 192 26.98 -5.65 -14.24
CA VAL A 192 26.87 -6.27 -15.56
C VAL A 192 28.31 -6.49 -15.97
N GLN A 193 28.75 -7.74 -15.89
CA GLN A 193 30.09 -8.15 -16.30
C GLN A 193 30.28 -7.61 -17.71
N LYS A 194 31.00 -6.49 -17.86
CA LYS A 194 31.68 -6.20 -19.11
C LYS A 194 32.75 -7.27 -19.18
N GLN A 195 32.38 -8.43 -19.72
CA GLN A 195 33.31 -9.44 -20.14
C GLN A 195 34.32 -8.70 -21.03
N LYS A 196 35.53 -8.50 -20.52
CA LYS A 196 36.65 -8.08 -21.36
C LYS A 196 36.89 -9.28 -22.27
N LEU A 197 36.24 -9.27 -23.43
CA LEU A 197 36.37 -10.36 -24.39
C LEU A 197 37.80 -10.44 -24.94
N ASN A 198 38.57 -9.33 -24.88
CA ASN A 198 39.97 -9.26 -25.27
C ASN A 198 40.74 -8.24 -24.41
N ASP A 199 42.00 -8.55 -24.11
CA ASP A 199 42.93 -7.70 -23.31
C ASP A 199 43.67 -6.63 -24.14
N GLY A 200 43.19 -6.32 -25.34
CA GLY A 200 43.81 -5.37 -26.27
C GLY A 200 42.98 -4.11 -26.54
N PRO A 201 43.58 -3.04 -27.10
CA PRO A 201 42.83 -1.90 -27.63
C PRO A 201 41.79 -2.40 -28.64
N ILE A 202 40.59 -1.79 -28.62
CA ILE A 202 39.47 -2.15 -29.50
C ILE A 202 39.99 -2.18 -30.94
N PRO A 203 39.95 -3.32 -31.65
CA PRO A 203 40.46 -3.39 -33.02
C PRO A 203 39.63 -2.43 -33.88
N THR A 204 40.30 -1.43 -34.44
CA THR A 204 39.66 -0.38 -35.26
C THR A 204 39.35 -0.83 -36.69
N THR A 205 39.66 -2.08 -37.02
CA THR A 205 39.42 -2.71 -38.32
C THR A 205 38.63 -3.99 -38.12
N LEU A 206 37.40 -4.03 -38.63
CA LEU A 206 36.62 -5.26 -38.74
C LEU A 206 37.00 -5.95 -40.05
N GLU A 207 37.55 -7.15 -39.98
CA GLU A 207 37.77 -7.99 -41.16
C GLU A 207 36.41 -8.50 -41.66
N LEU A 208 36.15 -8.37 -42.97
CA LEU A 208 34.94 -8.94 -43.56
C LEU A 208 35.05 -10.46 -43.51
N VAL A 209 34.29 -11.06 -42.60
CA VAL A 209 34.09 -12.52 -42.55
C VAL A 209 33.39 -12.92 -43.86
N PRO A 210 33.90 -13.91 -44.60
CA PRO A 210 33.28 -14.36 -45.85
C PRO A 210 31.85 -14.82 -45.56
N GLU A 211 30.92 -14.49 -46.48
CA GLU A 211 29.50 -14.86 -46.41
C GLU A 211 29.32 -16.38 -46.57
N GLY A 212 29.71 -17.14 -45.56
CA GLY A 212 29.29 -18.52 -45.36
C GLY A 212 28.00 -18.50 -44.56
N HIS A 213 26.96 -19.17 -45.07
CA HIS A 213 25.65 -19.31 -44.45
C HIS A 213 25.72 -19.39 -42.92
N ALA A 214 25.36 -18.30 -42.24
CA ALA A 214 25.00 -18.36 -40.83
C ALA A 214 23.66 -19.09 -40.77
N GLU A 215 23.69 -20.40 -40.54
CA GLU A 215 22.50 -21.14 -40.12
C GLU A 215 22.08 -20.61 -38.76
N TYR A 216 21.17 -19.63 -38.77
CA TYR A 216 20.38 -19.33 -37.60
C TYR A 216 19.48 -20.54 -37.36
N HIS A 217 19.77 -21.30 -36.30
CA HIS A 217 18.78 -22.21 -35.73
C HIS A 217 17.64 -21.36 -35.17
N VAL A 218 16.68 -21.02 -36.05
CA VAL A 218 15.36 -20.55 -35.63
C VAL A 218 14.74 -21.75 -34.94
N CYS A 219 14.58 -21.68 -33.62
CA CYS A 219 13.70 -22.61 -32.93
C CYS A 219 12.28 -22.24 -33.36
N ASP A 220 11.81 -22.88 -34.42
CA ASP A 220 10.39 -22.88 -34.77
C ASP A 220 9.64 -23.52 -33.60
N ARG A 221 8.95 -22.67 -32.83
CA ARG A 221 7.98 -23.12 -31.85
C ARG A 221 6.78 -23.60 -32.65
N GLU A 222 6.80 -24.88 -33.02
CA GLU A 222 5.68 -25.59 -33.66
C GLU A 222 4.39 -25.23 -32.90
N HIS A 223 3.55 -24.42 -33.54
CA HIS A 223 2.14 -24.29 -33.18
C HIS A 223 1.42 -25.27 -34.08
N ASP A 224 1.11 -26.44 -33.53
CA ASP A 224 0.16 -27.36 -34.13
C ASP A 224 -1.21 -26.69 -34.15
N ASP A 225 -1.68 -26.41 -35.37
CA ASP A 225 -3.01 -25.87 -35.63
C ASP A 225 -4.06 -26.95 -35.30
N GLY A 226 -4.84 -26.73 -34.23
CA GLY A 226 -5.83 -27.72 -33.84
C GLY A 226 -6.86 -27.35 -32.77
N GLU A 227 -7.03 -26.08 -32.36
CA GLU A 227 -8.24 -25.68 -31.63
C GLU A 227 -8.45 -24.16 -31.65
N VAL A 228 -9.53 -23.72 -32.29
CA VAL A 228 -9.99 -22.32 -32.26
C VAL A 228 -10.57 -22.05 -30.87
N VAL A 229 -9.78 -21.51 -29.96
CA VAL A 229 -10.32 -20.84 -28.76
C VAL A 229 -10.53 -19.38 -29.10
N VAL A 230 -11.80 -19.04 -29.30
CA VAL A 230 -12.30 -17.68 -29.49
C VAL A 230 -11.94 -16.83 -28.27
N ILE A 231 -10.91 -15.99 -28.40
CA ILE A 231 -10.68 -14.88 -27.47
C ILE A 231 -11.65 -13.78 -27.90
N VAL A 232 -12.81 -13.71 -27.23
CA VAL A 232 -13.73 -12.58 -27.35
C VAL A 232 -13.05 -11.36 -26.73
N ASP A 233 -12.43 -10.56 -27.58
CA ASP A 233 -11.95 -9.22 -27.23
C ASP A 233 -13.18 -8.30 -27.08
N GLN A 234 -13.64 -8.15 -25.84
CA GLN A 234 -14.73 -7.25 -25.49
C GLN A 234 -14.15 -5.87 -25.18
N MET A 235 -13.72 -5.17 -26.23
CA MET A 235 -13.57 -3.72 -26.20
C MET A 235 -14.94 -3.07 -26.45
N GLN A 236 -15.36 -2.24 -25.48
CA GLN A 236 -16.20 -1.02 -25.54
C GLN A 236 -17.37 -1.04 -24.56
N LEU A 237 -17.31 -0.14 -23.55
CA LEU A 237 -18.29 0.95 -23.38
C LEU A 237 -17.93 1.86 -22.17
N LEU A 238 -17.38 3.02 -22.51
CA LEU A 238 -17.69 4.39 -22.03
C LEU A 238 -17.68 4.78 -20.53
N GLY A 239 -16.99 5.91 -20.26
CA GLY A 239 -17.36 6.88 -19.22
C GLY A 239 -16.16 7.52 -18.49
N HIS A 240 -15.52 8.55 -19.04
CA HIS A 240 -15.63 9.96 -18.59
C HIS A 240 -15.26 10.26 -17.12
N ALA A 241 -14.09 10.88 -16.92
CA ALA A 241 -13.85 12.05 -16.04
C ALA A 241 -12.31 12.24 -15.93
N SER A 242 -11.70 13.21 -16.63
CA SER A 242 -11.44 14.55 -16.09
C SER A 242 -10.90 14.53 -14.65
N ASP A 243 -9.58 14.68 -14.50
CA ASP A 243 -8.94 15.65 -13.58
C ASP A 243 -7.48 15.23 -13.31
N PHE A 244 -6.60 15.59 -14.25
CA PHE A 244 -5.17 15.67 -13.99
C PHE A 244 -4.93 16.93 -13.14
N GLY A 245 -5.18 16.80 -11.84
CA GLY A 245 -4.92 17.83 -10.84
C GLY A 245 -3.41 18.00 -10.63
N ILE A 246 -2.84 19.00 -11.30
CA ILE A 246 -1.55 19.59 -10.96
C ILE A 246 -1.67 20.16 -9.53
N SER A 247 -1.21 19.41 -8.53
CA SER A 247 -1.03 19.95 -7.17
C SER A 247 0.32 20.66 -7.09
N ARG A 248 0.22 21.96 -7.36
CA ARG A 248 1.13 23.04 -7.03
C ARG A 248 1.70 22.86 -5.61
N ALA A 249 3.04 22.76 -5.54
CA ALA A 249 3.80 22.95 -4.33
C ALA A 249 3.38 24.27 -3.62
N HIS A 250 2.98 24.15 -2.36
CA HIS A 250 3.09 25.22 -1.37
C HIS A 250 4.02 24.68 -0.28
N LEU A 251 5.31 24.93 -0.47
CA LEU A 251 6.24 24.97 0.64
C LEU A 251 6.16 26.38 1.24
N TYR A 252 5.98 26.41 2.55
CA TYR A 252 6.24 27.57 3.40
C TYR A 252 7.66 28.09 3.18
N GLY A 253 7.78 29.42 3.17
CA GLY A 253 8.98 30.23 3.02
C GLY A 253 8.57 31.67 2.74
#